data_AF-A0A5S5DQM8-F1
#
_entry.id   AF-A0A5S5DQM8-F1
#
_cell.length_a   1.000
_cell.length_b   1.000
_cell.length_c   1.000
_cell.angle_alpha   90.00
_cell.angle_beta   90.00
_cell.angle_gamma   90.00
#
_symmetry.space_group_name_H-M   'P 1'
#
loop_
_entity.id
_entity.type
_entity.pdbx_description
1 polymer ?
#
loop_
_entity_poly.entity_id
_entity_poly.type
_entity_poly.pdbx_seq_one_letter_code
_entity_poly.pdbx_strand_id
1 'polypeptide(L)'
;MMFLNFFSDNITTFEIIEKISTIIIAAFTLFFSWYIFKYQSAKNDNDLKLDWYKLIVVESKFDIFFVFFKKLNSALLKLKDDNLTIQVREEVNNQILDELNKLDLDFISLLLAVDKMLYECVKNQFDKLIDGLTEKLSNETLNLNEEEVFNDEISSHIADYKTQILKMFVDFRGKNDTHNSLIESFKEKYIN
;
A
#
# COMPACT_ATOMS: atom_id res chain seq x y z
N MET A 1 10.10 33.17 -73.34
CA MET A 1 11.54 33.19 -73.00
C MET A 1 11.74 34.31 -72.01
N MET A 2 12.29 34.01 -70.83
CA MET A 2 12.96 34.97 -69.92
C MET A 2 12.07 36.05 -69.27
N PHE A 3 12.06 36.31 -67.97
CA PHE A 3 12.77 35.84 -66.77
C PHE A 3 11.80 36.15 -65.61
N LEU A 4 11.41 35.20 -64.76
CA LEU A 4 12.00 35.04 -63.42
C LEU A 4 12.77 36.26 -62.91
N ASN A 5 12.06 37.35 -62.60
CA ASN A 5 12.57 38.33 -61.63
C ASN A 5 12.05 37.93 -60.24
N PHE A 6 12.86 37.05 -59.67
CA PHE A 6 13.00 36.72 -58.27
C PHE A 6 12.74 37.95 -57.39
N PHE A 7 11.81 37.82 -56.44
CA PHE A 7 11.60 38.79 -55.37
C PHE A 7 12.95 39.06 -54.67
N SER A 8 13.50 40.24 -54.92
CA SER A 8 14.63 40.79 -54.17
C SER A 8 14.07 41.48 -52.93
N ASP A 9 13.57 40.69 -51.98
CA ASP A 9 13.32 41.19 -50.63
C ASP A 9 14.68 41.32 -49.94
N ASN A 10 15.17 42.55 -49.83
CA ASN A 10 16.26 42.87 -48.92
C ASN A 10 15.74 42.70 -47.50
N ILE A 11 15.78 41.46 -47.00
CA ILE A 11 15.42 41.14 -45.62
C ILE A 11 16.30 42.01 -44.71
N THR A 12 15.67 42.90 -43.94
CA THR A 12 16.41 43.74 -43.01
C THR A 12 17.03 42.87 -41.92
N THR A 13 18.22 43.22 -41.42
CA THR A 13 18.88 42.47 -40.34
C THR A 13 18.00 42.31 -39.10
N PHE A 14 17.09 43.27 -38.89
CA PHE A 14 16.07 43.24 -37.85
C PHE A 14 15.05 42.10 -38.04
N GLU A 15 14.53 41.89 -39.25
CA GLU A 15 13.58 40.81 -39.56
C GLU A 15 14.22 39.42 -39.39
N ILE A 16 15.52 39.28 -39.65
CA ILE A 16 16.25 38.02 -39.43
C ILE A 16 16.32 37.73 -37.93
N ILE A 17 16.66 38.72 -37.12
CA ILE A 17 16.72 38.58 -35.65
C ILE A 17 15.35 38.23 -35.10
N GLU A 18 14.28 38.90 -35.55
CA GLU A 18 12.92 38.63 -35.11
C GLU A 18 12.48 37.19 -35.44
N LYS A 19 12.76 36.72 -36.65
CA LYS A 19 12.46 35.33 -37.06
C LYS A 19 13.24 34.31 -36.22
N ILE A 20 14.53 34.55 -35.98
CA ILE A 20 15.36 33.68 -35.14
C ILE A 20 14.85 33.66 -33.70
N SER A 21 14.53 34.82 -33.11
CA SER A 21 13.95 34.91 -31.77
C SER A 21 12.62 34.16 -31.67
N THR A 22 11.75 34.28 -32.68
CA THR A 22 10.47 33.58 -32.73
C THR A 22 10.65 32.06 -32.77
N ILE A 23 11.60 31.57 -33.57
CA ILE A 23 11.95 30.14 -33.63
C ILE A 23 12.46 29.64 -32.27
N ILE A 24 13.31 30.43 -31.61
CA ILE A 24 13.85 30.09 -30.28
C ILE A 24 12.73 30.03 -29.24
N ILE A 25 11.84 31.04 -29.21
CA ILE A 25 10.70 31.08 -28.29
C ILE A 25 9.77 29.88 -28.52
N ALA A 26 9.49 29.54 -29.78
CA ALA A 26 8.68 28.38 -30.13
C ALA A 26 9.33 27.07 -29.66
N ALA A 27 10.65 26.92 -29.84
CA ALA A 27 11.39 25.75 -29.37
C ALA A 27 11.35 25.61 -27.84
N PHE A 28 11.57 26.71 -27.10
CA PHE A 28 11.45 26.70 -25.64
C PHE A 28 10.02 26.39 -25.17
N THR A 29 9.02 26.99 -25.82
CA THR A 29 7.60 26.75 -25.48
C THR A 29 7.23 25.28 -25.68
N LEU A 30 7.67 24.67 -26.78
CA LEU A 30 7.46 23.25 -27.04
C LEU A 30 8.19 22.37 -26.01
N PHE A 31 9.45 22.70 -25.69
CA PHE A 31 10.22 22.02 -24.66
C PHE A 31 9.54 22.08 -23.28
N PHE A 32 9.12 23.27 -22.84
CA PHE A 32 8.42 23.44 -21.57
C PHE A 32 7.06 22.73 -21.56
N SER A 33 6.30 22.79 -22.66
CA SER A 33 5.03 22.08 -22.76
C SER A 33 5.23 20.57 -22.66
N TRP A 34 6.24 20.00 -23.33
CA TRP A 34 6.57 18.59 -23.22
C TRP A 34 7.04 18.20 -21.82
N TYR A 35 7.87 19.04 -21.20
CA TYR A 35 8.35 18.83 -19.83
C TYR A 35 7.21 18.84 -18.81
N ILE A 36 6.31 19.84 -18.90
CA ILE A 36 5.12 19.95 -18.03
C ILE A 36 4.20 18.76 -18.23
N PHE A 37 3.95 18.34 -19.48
CA PHE A 37 3.09 17.19 -19.78
C PHE A 37 3.64 15.91 -19.16
N LYS A 38 4.94 15.63 -19.32
CA LYS A 38 5.58 14.45 -18.73
C LYS A 38 5.50 14.45 -17.20
N TYR A 39 5.72 15.62 -16.57
CA TYR A 39 5.65 15.76 -15.12
C TYR A 39 4.22 15.66 -14.58
N GLN A 40 3.24 16.26 -15.26
CA GLN A 40 1.83 16.19 -14.88
C GLN A 40 1.27 14.77 -15.03
N SER A 41 1.56 14.05 -16.12
CA SER A 41 1.06 12.67 -16.28
C SER A 41 1.54 11.74 -15.17
N ALA A 42 2.84 11.83 -14.80
CA ALA A 42 3.37 11.03 -13.69
C ALA A 42 2.78 11.43 -12.33
N LYS A 43 2.44 12.72 -12.13
CA LYS A 43 1.78 13.17 -10.90
C LYS A 43 0.31 12.71 -10.84
N ASN A 44 -0.40 12.82 -11.96
CA ASN A 44 -1.82 12.46 -12.06
C ASN A 44 -2.06 10.97 -11.77
N ASP A 45 -1.22 10.07 -12.25
CA ASP A 45 -1.40 8.63 -12.00
C ASP A 45 -1.25 8.27 -10.51
N ASN A 46 -0.31 8.92 -9.80
CA ASN A 46 -0.09 8.70 -8.37
C ASN A 46 -1.22 9.29 -7.53
N ASP A 47 -1.66 10.51 -7.87
CA ASP A 47 -2.78 11.19 -7.20
C ASP A 47 -4.08 10.37 -7.42
N LEU A 48 -4.27 9.83 -8.63
CA LEU A 48 -5.37 8.93 -8.95
C LEU A 48 -5.28 7.66 -8.09
N LYS A 49 -4.19 6.90 -8.10
CA LYS A 49 -4.05 5.72 -7.22
C LYS A 49 -4.35 6.01 -5.75
N LEU A 50 -3.92 7.16 -5.24
CA LEU A 50 -4.17 7.60 -3.87
C LEU A 50 -5.65 7.92 -3.62
N ASP A 51 -6.32 8.54 -4.59
CA ASP A 51 -7.76 8.81 -4.51
C ASP A 51 -8.59 7.52 -4.60
N TRP A 52 -8.21 6.58 -5.48
CA TRP A 52 -8.82 5.25 -5.55
C TRP A 52 -8.60 4.44 -4.26
N TYR A 53 -7.42 4.53 -3.66
CA TYR A 53 -7.15 3.96 -2.33
C TYR A 53 -8.09 4.53 -1.26
N LYS A 54 -8.20 5.86 -1.17
CA LYS A 54 -9.07 6.52 -0.19
C LYS A 54 -10.53 6.11 -0.39
N LEU A 55 -11.02 6.16 -1.63
CA LEU A 55 -12.42 5.89 -1.97
C LEU A 55 -12.78 4.42 -1.77
N ILE A 56 -11.99 3.49 -2.32
CA ILE A 56 -12.32 2.06 -2.31
C ILE A 56 -12.04 1.45 -0.95
N VAL A 57 -10.87 1.75 -0.38
CA VAL A 57 -10.34 1.00 0.77
C VAL A 57 -10.68 1.71 2.07
N VAL A 58 -10.34 3.00 2.19
CA VAL A 58 -10.46 3.74 3.46
C VAL A 58 -11.91 4.11 3.75
N GLU A 59 -12.64 4.64 2.77
CA GLU A 59 -14.01 5.11 3.00
C GLU A 59 -15.05 3.99 2.97
N SER A 60 -14.87 2.95 2.14
CA SER A 60 -15.96 1.98 1.90
C SER A 60 -15.83 0.65 2.66
N LYS A 61 -14.62 0.23 3.05
CA LYS A 61 -14.39 -1.12 3.61
C LYS A 61 -13.47 -1.18 4.82
N PHE A 62 -12.94 -0.05 5.30
CA PHE A 62 -11.97 -0.04 6.40
C PHE A 62 -12.55 -0.54 7.73
N ASP A 63 -13.86 -0.47 7.92
CA ASP A 63 -14.52 -1.07 9.09
C ASP A 63 -14.29 -2.59 9.17
N ILE A 64 -14.17 -3.27 8.02
CA ILE A 64 -13.94 -4.72 7.95
C ILE A 64 -12.60 -5.09 8.59
N PHE A 65 -11.58 -4.25 8.42
CA PHE A 65 -10.28 -4.40 9.07
C PHE A 65 -10.42 -4.41 10.60
N PHE A 66 -11.15 -3.45 11.18
CA PHE A 66 -11.33 -3.41 12.64
C PHE A 66 -12.24 -4.53 13.16
N VAL A 67 -13.25 -4.92 12.38
CA VAL A 67 -14.12 -6.06 12.70
C VAL A 67 -13.32 -7.36 12.76
N PHE A 68 -12.38 -7.58 11.84
CA PHE A 68 -11.48 -8.74 11.90
C PHE A 68 -10.72 -8.82 13.22
N PHE A 69 -10.02 -7.75 13.64
CA PHE A 69 -9.28 -7.75 14.91
C PHE A 69 -10.18 -7.96 16.13
N LYS A 70 -11.41 -7.44 16.10
CA LYS A 70 -12.39 -7.67 17.17
C LYS A 70 -12.79 -9.14 17.26
N LYS A 71 -13.04 -9.79 16.12
CA LYS A 71 -13.38 -11.21 16.05
C LYS A 71 -12.20 -12.10 16.41
N LEU A 72 -11.00 -11.75 15.97
CA LEU A 72 -9.75 -12.42 16.33
C LEU A 72 -9.57 -12.44 17.85
N ASN A 73 -9.64 -11.28 18.50
CA ASN A 73 -9.58 -11.20 19.96
C ASN A 73 -10.70 -12.00 20.63
N SER A 74 -11.93 -11.95 20.10
CA SER A 74 -13.04 -12.73 20.65
C SER A 74 -12.84 -14.24 20.53
N ALA A 75 -12.21 -14.73 19.45
CA ALA A 75 -11.90 -16.14 19.28
C ALA A 75 -10.80 -16.57 20.25
N LEU A 76 -9.78 -15.74 20.43
CA LEU A 76 -8.65 -16.01 21.31
C LEU A 76 -9.00 -15.91 22.80
N LEU A 77 -10.03 -15.14 23.18
CA LEU A 77 -10.54 -15.13 24.56
C LEU A 77 -11.03 -16.50 25.03
N LYS A 78 -11.44 -17.38 24.12
CA LYS A 78 -11.80 -18.78 24.45
C LYS A 78 -10.61 -19.59 24.99
N LEU A 79 -9.38 -19.11 24.79
CA LEU A 79 -8.16 -19.76 25.26
C LEU A 79 -7.81 -19.42 26.71
N LYS A 80 -8.52 -18.47 27.32
CA LYS A 80 -8.41 -18.13 28.74
C LYS A 80 -9.36 -18.96 29.62
N ASP A 81 -9.97 -20.01 29.08
CA ASP A 81 -10.84 -20.92 29.83
C ASP A 81 -9.99 -22.02 30.50
N ASP A 82 -10.32 -22.37 31.74
CA ASP A 82 -9.61 -23.36 32.56
C ASP A 82 -9.62 -24.77 31.94
N ASN A 83 -10.53 -25.04 31.00
CA ASN A 83 -10.66 -26.32 30.29
C ASN A 83 -10.04 -26.28 28.87
N LEU A 84 -8.82 -25.76 28.76
CA LEU A 84 -8.11 -25.69 27.48
C LEU A 84 -7.72 -27.08 26.98
N THR A 85 -8.52 -27.65 26.07
CA THR A 85 -8.19 -28.90 25.39
C THR A 85 -7.56 -28.65 24.02
N ILE A 86 -6.84 -29.64 23.49
CA ILE A 86 -6.26 -29.62 22.13
C ILE A 86 -7.36 -29.33 21.08
N GLN A 87 -8.56 -29.88 21.28
CA GLN A 87 -9.72 -29.65 20.40
C GLN A 87 -10.17 -28.19 20.38
N VAL A 88 -10.15 -27.50 21.53
CA VAL A 88 -10.49 -26.07 21.61
C VAL A 88 -9.44 -25.21 20.90
N ARG A 89 -8.15 -25.56 21.03
CA ARG A 89 -7.06 -24.87 20.32
C ARG A 89 -7.22 -25.01 18.80
N GLU A 90 -7.55 -26.21 18.32
CA GLU A 90 -7.79 -26.48 16.90
C GLU A 90 -9.04 -25.76 16.37
N GLU A 91 -10.12 -25.72 17.15
CA GLU A 91 -11.34 -24.96 16.80
C GLU A 91 -11.06 -23.46 16.68
N VAL A 92 -10.31 -22.89 17.64
CA VAL A 92 -9.90 -21.47 17.59
C VAL A 92 -9.02 -21.21 16.37
N ASN A 93 -8.06 -22.08 16.07
CA ASN A 93 -7.21 -21.91 14.89
C ASN A 93 -8.02 -21.92 13.58
N ASN A 94 -8.96 -22.86 13.44
CA ASN A 94 -9.85 -22.91 12.28
C ASN A 94 -10.75 -21.66 12.17
N GLN A 95 -11.27 -21.16 13.30
CA GLN A 95 -12.04 -19.91 13.32
C GLN A 95 -11.21 -18.70 12.88
N ILE A 96 -9.92 -18.65 13.25
CA ILE A 96 -9.00 -17.59 12.83
C ILE A 96 -8.76 -17.66 11.32
N LEU A 97 -8.51 -18.84 10.77
CA LEU A 97 -8.32 -19.06 9.33
C LEU A 97 -9.57 -18.67 8.53
N ASP A 98 -10.76 -19.03 9.00
CA ASP A 98 -12.02 -18.66 8.35
C ASP A 98 -12.24 -17.14 8.35
N GLU A 99 -11.93 -16.45 9.44
CA GLU A 99 -12.04 -14.99 9.50
C GLU A 99 -10.98 -14.28 8.65
N LEU A 100 -9.76 -14.85 8.53
CA LEU A 100 -8.76 -14.36 7.58
C LEU A 100 -9.26 -14.50 6.14
N ASN A 101 -9.81 -15.65 5.76
CA ASN A 101 -10.33 -15.88 4.42
C ASN A 101 -11.44 -14.88 4.05
N LYS A 102 -12.34 -14.56 4.99
CA LYS A 102 -13.35 -13.52 4.81
C LYS A 102 -12.71 -12.14 4.62
N LEU A 103 -11.72 -11.80 5.43
CA LEU A 103 -10.98 -10.54 5.29
C LEU A 103 -10.26 -10.45 3.93
N ASP A 104 -9.69 -11.55 3.44
CA ASP A 104 -9.01 -11.57 2.15
C ASP A 104 -9.98 -11.26 1.00
N LEU A 105 -11.11 -11.97 0.98
CA LEU A 105 -12.14 -11.78 -0.05
C LEU A 105 -12.79 -10.39 0.02
N ASP A 106 -13.13 -9.92 1.21
CA ASP A 106 -13.92 -8.70 1.37
C ASP A 106 -13.08 -7.41 1.40
N PHE A 107 -11.77 -7.51 1.67
CA PHE A 107 -10.90 -6.35 1.89
C PHE A 107 -9.53 -6.46 1.22
N ILE A 108 -8.72 -7.47 1.51
CA ILE A 108 -7.32 -7.51 1.05
C ILE A 108 -7.27 -7.61 -0.48
N SER A 109 -8.11 -8.44 -1.10
CA SER A 109 -8.18 -8.59 -2.56
C SER A 109 -8.55 -7.29 -3.28
N LEU A 110 -9.30 -6.38 -2.65
CA LEU A 110 -9.62 -5.06 -3.21
C LEU A 110 -8.36 -4.18 -3.35
N LEU A 111 -7.36 -4.39 -2.50
CA LEU A 111 -6.07 -3.68 -2.61
C LEU A 111 -5.38 -3.98 -3.94
N LEU A 112 -5.61 -5.15 -4.54
CA LEU A 112 -5.04 -5.52 -5.84
C LEU A 112 -5.51 -4.58 -6.96
N ALA A 113 -6.74 -4.08 -6.87
CA ALA A 113 -7.30 -3.13 -7.84
C ALA A 113 -6.68 -1.73 -7.70
N VAL A 114 -6.12 -1.40 -6.53
CA VAL A 114 -5.49 -0.11 -6.23
C VAL A 114 -4.00 -0.17 -6.52
N ASP A 115 -3.30 -1.10 -5.88
CA ASP A 115 -1.87 -1.30 -6.04
C ASP A 115 -1.45 -2.72 -5.63
N LYS A 116 -0.83 -3.44 -6.58
CA LYS A 116 -0.38 -4.81 -6.39
C LYS A 116 0.65 -4.96 -5.25
N MET A 117 1.52 -3.97 -5.06
CA MET A 117 2.55 -4.04 -4.03
C MET A 117 1.93 -3.85 -2.63
N LEU A 118 0.99 -2.91 -2.50
CA LEU A 118 0.25 -2.72 -1.25
C LEU A 118 -0.48 -4.01 -0.85
N TYR A 119 -1.13 -4.66 -1.82
CA TYR A 119 -1.74 -5.98 -1.62
C TYR A 119 -0.75 -7.02 -1.09
N GLU A 120 0.39 -7.21 -1.77
CA GLU A 120 1.39 -8.21 -1.38
C GLU A 120 1.97 -7.94 0.03
N CYS A 121 2.25 -6.68 0.36
CA CYS A 121 2.77 -6.31 1.69
C CYS A 121 1.75 -6.57 2.81
N VAL A 122 0.50 -6.16 2.60
CA VAL A 122 -0.57 -6.34 3.60
C VAL A 122 -0.88 -7.82 3.78
N LYS A 123 -0.98 -8.57 2.68
CA LYS A 123 -1.22 -10.02 2.73
C LYS A 123 -0.13 -10.75 3.51
N ASN A 124 1.14 -10.50 3.20
CA ASN A 124 2.26 -11.10 3.91
C ASN A 124 2.27 -10.78 5.41
N GLN A 125 1.77 -9.60 5.82
CA GLN A 125 1.65 -9.26 7.24
C GLN A 125 0.55 -10.07 7.94
N PHE A 126 -0.59 -10.29 7.28
CA PHE A 126 -1.63 -11.17 7.82
C PHE A 126 -1.18 -12.62 7.88
N ASP A 127 -0.51 -13.12 6.83
CA ASP A 127 0.04 -14.49 6.80
C ASP A 127 0.99 -14.70 7.99
N LYS A 128 1.94 -13.79 8.21
CA LYS A 128 2.87 -13.86 9.36
C LYS A 128 2.17 -13.78 10.72
N LEU A 129 1.13 -12.96 10.85
CA LEU A 129 0.33 -12.90 12.07
C LEU A 129 -0.32 -14.26 12.35
N ILE A 130 -0.91 -14.88 11.32
CA ILE A 130 -1.58 -16.18 11.49
C ILE A 130 -0.58 -17.30 11.73
N ASP A 131 0.55 -17.32 11.04
CA ASP A 131 1.61 -18.30 11.27
C ASP A 131 2.13 -18.20 12.71
N GLY A 132 2.41 -16.98 13.19
CA GLY A 132 2.86 -16.74 14.56
C GLY A 132 1.81 -17.12 15.60
N LEU A 133 0.52 -16.87 15.33
CA LEU A 133 -0.56 -17.34 16.21
C LEU A 133 -0.68 -18.87 16.18
N THR A 134 -0.63 -19.49 15.01
CA THR A 134 -0.73 -20.95 14.85
C THR A 134 0.39 -21.68 15.59
N GLU A 135 1.62 -21.16 15.50
CA GLU A 135 2.77 -21.68 16.23
C GLU A 135 2.55 -21.62 17.75
N LYS A 136 2.09 -20.46 18.26
CA LYS A 136 1.82 -20.26 19.70
C LYS A 136 0.65 -21.13 20.20
N LEU A 137 -0.38 -21.31 19.37
CA LEU A 137 -1.52 -22.18 19.67
C LEU A 137 -1.14 -23.66 19.67
N SER A 138 -0.23 -24.07 18.80
CA SER A 138 0.25 -25.46 18.70
C SER A 138 1.27 -25.80 19.78
N ASN A 139 1.84 -24.80 20.46
CA ASN A 139 2.78 -25.02 21.54
C ASN A 139 2.04 -25.39 22.85
N GLU A 140 2.10 -26.67 23.21
CA GLU A 140 1.52 -27.22 24.44
C GLU A 140 2.24 -26.76 25.71
N THR A 141 3.50 -26.28 25.61
CA THR A 141 4.27 -25.78 26.76
C THR A 141 3.86 -24.36 27.18
N LEU A 142 3.15 -23.65 26.31
CA LEU A 142 2.62 -22.31 26.58
C LEU A 142 1.31 -22.39 27.35
N ASN A 143 1.34 -21.93 28.60
CA ASN A 143 0.15 -21.81 29.43
C ASN A 143 -0.62 -20.53 29.08
N LEU A 144 -1.45 -20.60 28.04
CA LEU A 144 -2.27 -19.49 27.55
C LEU A 144 -3.43 -19.10 28.50
N ASN A 145 -3.65 -19.88 29.57
CA ASN A 145 -4.61 -19.55 30.63
C ASN A 145 -4.05 -18.47 31.58
N GLU A 146 -2.72 -18.36 31.68
CA GLU A 146 -2.09 -17.32 32.47
C GLU A 146 -2.19 -15.96 31.75
N GLU A 147 -2.78 -14.97 32.44
CA GLU A 147 -3.10 -13.69 31.82
C GLU A 147 -1.87 -12.91 31.34
N GLU A 148 -0.76 -12.95 32.09
CA GLU A 148 0.51 -12.31 31.69
C GLU A 148 1.05 -12.95 30.41
N VAL A 149 1.12 -14.28 30.36
CA VAL A 149 1.61 -15.03 29.19
C VAL A 149 0.71 -14.79 27.97
N PHE A 150 -0.61 -14.77 28.16
CA PHE A 150 -1.55 -14.46 27.07
C PHE A 150 -1.38 -13.03 26.56
N ASN A 151 -1.19 -12.06 27.46
CA ASN A 151 -1.04 -10.66 27.06
C ASN A 151 0.27 -10.43 26.31
N ASP A 152 1.37 -11.00 26.79
CA ASP A 152 2.70 -10.84 26.19
C ASP A 152 2.83 -11.59 24.86
N GLU A 153 2.32 -12.82 24.78
CA GLU A 153 2.52 -13.66 23.59
C GLU A 153 1.44 -13.46 22.53
N ILE A 154 0.19 -13.24 22.92
CA ILE A 154 -0.93 -13.17 21.98
C ILE A 154 -1.38 -11.72 21.75
N SER A 155 -1.71 -11.01 22.83
CA SER A 155 -2.28 -9.65 22.69
C SER A 155 -1.29 -8.63 22.16
N SER A 156 -0.04 -8.65 22.64
CA SER A 156 1.05 -7.80 22.15
C SER A 156 1.35 -8.09 20.68
N HIS A 157 1.43 -9.37 20.32
CA HIS A 157 1.67 -9.79 18.94
C HIS A 157 0.61 -9.25 17.99
N ILE A 158 -0.68 -9.38 18.35
CA ILE A 158 -1.79 -8.84 17.55
C ILE A 158 -1.74 -7.31 17.47
N ALA A 159 -1.45 -6.63 18.58
CA ALA A 159 -1.37 -5.17 18.62
C ALA A 159 -0.25 -4.64 17.73
N ASP A 160 0.90 -5.31 17.72
CA ASP A 160 2.03 -4.96 16.87
C ASP A 160 1.68 -5.10 15.39
N TYR A 161 1.13 -6.24 14.96
CA TYR A 161 0.73 -6.44 13.56
C TYR A 161 -0.38 -5.47 13.13
N LYS A 162 -1.38 -5.23 14.00
CA LYS A 162 -2.43 -4.24 13.75
C LYS A 162 -1.83 -2.85 13.50
N THR A 163 -0.87 -2.44 14.32
CA THR A 163 -0.19 -1.14 14.21
C THR A 163 0.67 -1.06 12.95
N GLN A 164 1.39 -2.13 12.62
CA GLN A 164 2.20 -2.21 11.41
C GLN A 164 1.35 -2.06 10.15
N ILE A 165 0.24 -2.81 10.05
CA ILE A 165 -0.66 -2.74 8.89
C ILE A 165 -1.32 -1.35 8.81
N LEU A 166 -1.74 -0.76 9.94
CA LEU A 166 -2.25 0.61 9.97
C LEU A 166 -1.22 1.62 9.47
N LYS A 167 0.04 1.46 9.85
CA LYS A 167 1.12 2.32 9.38
C LYS A 167 1.29 2.21 7.86
N MET A 168 1.22 1.00 7.29
CA MET A 168 1.28 0.81 5.83
C MET A 168 0.15 1.54 5.10
N PHE A 169 -1.05 1.54 5.68
CA PHE A 169 -2.19 2.27 5.15
C PHE A 169 -2.01 3.79 5.20
N VAL A 170 -1.51 4.34 6.32
CA VAL A 170 -1.27 5.78 6.49
C VAL A 170 -0.11 6.28 5.62
N ASP A 171 0.94 5.48 5.50
CA ASP A 171 2.16 5.81 4.76
C ASP A 171 2.01 5.58 3.25
N PHE A 172 0.91 4.97 2.79
CA PHE A 172 0.65 4.82 1.37
C PHE A 172 0.50 6.19 0.70
N ARG A 173 1.31 6.42 -0.35
CA ARG A 173 1.36 7.69 -1.10
C ARG A 173 1.03 7.54 -2.58
N GLY A 174 0.57 6.37 -3.02
CA GLY A 174 0.28 6.09 -4.44
C GLY A 174 1.50 6.03 -5.36
N LYS A 175 2.72 6.28 -4.84
CA LYS A 175 3.98 6.27 -5.60
C LYS A 175 4.67 4.91 -5.55
N ASN A 176 5.35 4.55 -6.64
CA ASN A 176 6.22 3.36 -6.68
C ASN A 176 7.36 3.43 -5.63
N ASP A 177 7.77 4.62 -5.18
CA ASP A 177 8.82 4.82 -4.16
C ASP A 177 8.41 4.45 -2.73
N THR A 178 7.13 4.14 -2.49
CA THR A 178 6.66 3.54 -1.23
C THR A 178 7.42 2.23 -0.94
N HIS A 179 8.00 1.61 -1.98
CA HIS A 179 8.87 0.43 -1.96
C HIS A 179 10.03 0.52 -0.96
N ASN A 180 10.86 1.58 -1.01
CA ASN A 180 12.07 1.64 -0.17
C ASN A 180 11.73 1.98 1.29
N SER A 181 10.76 2.86 1.54
CA SER A 181 10.36 3.19 2.92
C SER A 181 9.66 2.04 3.63
N LEU A 182 8.81 1.29 2.93
CA LEU A 182 8.16 0.11 3.49
C LEU A 182 9.20 -1.00 3.69
N ILE A 183 10.04 -1.31 2.70
CA ILE A 183 11.06 -2.35 2.83
C ILE A 183 12.15 -1.99 3.86
N GLU A 184 12.59 -0.74 3.98
CA GLU A 184 13.54 -0.33 5.02
C GLU A 184 12.94 -0.42 6.42
N SER A 185 11.69 0.05 6.61
CA SER A 185 10.99 -0.15 7.89
C SER A 185 10.74 -1.63 8.22
N PHE A 186 10.63 -2.49 7.22
CA PHE A 186 10.53 -3.95 7.34
C PHE A 186 11.88 -4.61 7.67
N LYS A 187 13.00 -4.13 7.09
CA LYS A 187 14.33 -4.73 7.29
C LYS A 187 14.94 -4.36 8.64
N GLU A 188 14.74 -3.13 9.12
CA GLU A 188 15.32 -2.69 10.40
C GLU A 188 14.74 -3.42 11.63
N LYS A 189 13.51 -3.95 11.55
CA LYS A 189 12.84 -4.58 12.71
C LYS A 189 12.93 -6.12 12.76
N TYR A 190 13.38 -6.78 11.68
CA TYR A 190 13.37 -8.26 11.57
C TYR A 190 14.71 -8.89 11.14
N ILE A 191 15.78 -8.08 11.02
CA ILE A 191 17.16 -8.56 10.74
C ILE A 191 18.11 -8.33 11.93
N ASN A 192 17.62 -7.81 13.06
CA ASN A 192 18.34 -7.80 14.34
C ASN A 192 17.68 -8.76 15.33
#